data_AF-A0A958GBH0-F1
#
_entry.id   AF-A0A958GBH0-F1
#
_cell.length_a   1.000
_cell.length_b   1.000
_cell.length_c   1.000
_cell.angle_alpha   90.00
_cell.angle_beta   90.00
_cell.angle_gamma   90.00
#
_symmetry.space_group_name_H-M   'P 1'
#
loop_
_entity.id
_entity.type
_entity.pdbx_description
1 polymer ?
#
loop_
_entity_poly.entity_id
_entity_poly.type
_entity_poly.pdbx_seq_one_letter_code
_entity_poly.pdbx_strand_id
1 'polypeptide(L)'
;SYGRSPELPVFFRYRSWIGSDQDGNPFVTPDVTRDTFRQHRAAVLRRHIEALQDLHREMSISARLVEVPAALRRTIEADAQIIPMPDEILNSYRYEPFRIKIRYMLAKLLRLQAEAEAVSEAERKNLKSIDYTAADFVAELELLR
;
A
#
# COMPACT_ATOMS: atom_id res chain seq x y z
N SER A 1 20.11 14.18 -18.02
CA SER A 1 20.71 13.49 -16.86
C SER A 1 20.16 14.09 -15.58
N TYR A 2 19.06 13.52 -15.08
CA TYR A 2 18.49 13.73 -13.75
C TYR A 2 18.16 12.31 -13.26
N GLY A 3 18.66 11.71 -12.18
CA GLY A 3 19.42 12.20 -11.03
C GLY A 3 18.97 11.42 -9.80
N ARG A 4 18.98 10.07 -9.89
CA ARG A 4 18.73 9.03 -8.87
C ARG A 4 17.69 9.31 -7.74
N SER A 5 16.60 8.56 -7.77
CA SER A 5 15.98 8.00 -6.55
C SER A 5 15.95 6.48 -6.74
N PRO A 6 16.72 5.70 -5.95
CA PRO A 6 16.08 5.08 -4.80
C PRO A 6 17.04 4.76 -3.63
N GLU A 7 16.63 5.09 -2.40
CA GLU A 7 16.97 4.25 -1.25
C GLU A 7 15.67 3.92 -0.52
N LEU A 8 15.14 2.73 -0.78
CA LEU A 8 14.14 2.08 0.07
C LEU A 8 14.88 1.04 0.90
N PRO A 9 14.88 1.20 2.23
CA PRO A 9 14.15 0.18 2.99
C PRO A 9 13.57 0.61 4.34
N VAL A 10 12.33 0.18 4.61
CA VAL A 10 12.01 -0.42 5.92
C VAL A 10 11.28 -1.72 5.65
N PHE A 11 12.03 -2.82 5.62
CA PHE A 11 11.54 -4.16 5.35
C PHE A 11 10.96 -4.76 6.65
N PHE A 12 9.67 -5.05 6.67
CA PHE A 12 9.14 -6.04 7.62
C PHE A 12 8.38 -7.11 6.85
N ARG A 13 9.08 -8.24 6.64
CA ARG A 13 8.46 -9.50 6.24
C ARG A 13 7.92 -10.18 7.48
N TYR A 14 6.62 -10.45 7.47
CA TYR A 14 6.00 -11.37 8.40
C TYR A 14 6.53 -12.78 8.15
N ARG A 15 7.27 -13.35 9.10
CA ARG A 15 7.31 -14.81 9.28
C ARG A 15 6.49 -15.09 10.53
N SER A 16 5.29 -15.63 10.32
CA SER A 16 4.55 -16.34 11.37
C SER A 16 5.41 -17.52 11.81
N TRP A 17 6.11 -17.37 12.92
CA TRP A 17 6.41 -18.51 13.77
C TRP A 17 5.72 -18.23 15.09
N ILE A 18 4.49 -18.74 15.17
CA ILE A 18 3.87 -19.02 16.45
C ILE A 18 4.83 -19.96 17.19
N GLY A 19 5.57 -19.40 18.15
CA GLY A 19 6.30 -20.12 19.20
C GLY A 19 7.81 -20.24 19.01
N SER A 20 8.57 -19.98 20.09
CA SER A 20 9.97 -20.36 20.31
C SER A 20 11.05 -19.42 19.75
N ASP A 21 11.45 -18.40 20.51
CA ASP A 21 12.69 -18.44 21.32
C ASP A 21 12.79 -17.18 22.21
N GLN A 22 13.29 -17.32 23.44
CA GLN A 22 13.32 -16.29 24.47
C GLN A 22 14.76 -15.84 24.75
N ASP A 23 15.11 -14.60 24.37
CA ASP A 23 16.33 -13.94 24.84
C ASP A 23 16.03 -12.62 25.58
N GLY A 24 15.91 -12.74 26.92
CA GLY A 24 16.82 -11.99 27.79
C GLY A 24 16.59 -10.51 28.10
N ASN A 25 15.38 -9.94 28.01
CA ASN A 25 15.11 -8.60 28.57
C ASN A 25 13.84 -8.56 29.45
N PRO A 26 13.96 -8.49 30.79
CA PRO A 26 12.81 -8.55 31.71
C PRO A 26 11.92 -7.29 31.72
N PHE A 27 12.24 -6.25 30.95
CA PHE A 27 11.40 -5.06 30.79
C PHE A 27 10.73 -4.93 29.42
N VAL A 28 11.02 -5.86 28.50
CA VAL A 28 10.43 -5.90 27.17
C VAL A 28 9.41 -7.02 27.16
N THR A 29 8.18 -6.69 27.57
CA THR A 29 7.07 -7.62 27.38
C THR A 29 6.76 -7.74 25.88
N PRO A 30 6.40 -8.94 25.39
CA PRO A 30 5.99 -9.14 23.99
C PRO A 30 4.89 -8.17 23.53
N ASP A 31 4.06 -7.70 24.46
CA ASP A 31 3.02 -6.70 24.24
C ASP A 31 3.57 -5.32 23.87
N VAL A 32 4.61 -4.84 24.58
CA VAL A 32 5.24 -3.55 24.26
C VAL A 32 5.94 -3.61 22.91
N THR A 33 6.65 -4.70 22.62
CA THR A 33 7.31 -4.90 21.32
C THR A 33 6.32 -4.97 20.17
N ARG A 34 5.21 -5.71 20.34
CA ARG A 34 4.14 -5.80 19.32
C ARG A 34 3.47 -4.45 19.09
N ASP A 35 3.23 -3.69 20.15
CA ASP A 35 2.58 -2.37 20.05
C ASP A 35 3.52 -1.34 19.40
N THR A 36 4.82 -1.35 19.73
CA THR A 36 5.84 -0.53 19.05
C THR A 36 5.92 -0.88 17.56
N PHE A 37 5.96 -2.16 17.19
CA PHE A 37 5.99 -2.58 15.78
C PHE A 37 4.72 -2.17 15.02
N ARG A 38 3.55 -2.29 15.66
CA ARG A 38 2.28 -1.83 15.10
C ARG A 38 2.30 -0.32 14.83
N GLN A 39 2.81 0.47 15.78
CA GLN A 39 2.96 1.92 15.61
C GLN A 39 3.92 2.28 14.46
N HIS A 40 5.05 1.59 14.36
CA HIS A 40 5.99 1.77 13.25
C HIS A 40 5.37 1.43 11.90
N ARG A 41 4.64 0.30 11.79
CA ARG A 41 3.92 -0.08 10.57
C ARG A 41 2.91 1.00 10.17
N ALA A 42 2.09 1.48 11.12
CA ALA A 42 1.12 2.53 10.85
C ALA A 42 1.80 3.84 10.38
N ALA A 43 2.92 4.22 11.00
CA ALA A 43 3.68 5.41 10.60
C ALA A 43 4.25 5.30 9.19
N VAL A 44 4.79 4.13 8.80
CA VAL A 44 5.30 3.89 7.44
C VAL A 44 4.17 3.94 6.42
N LEU A 45 3.02 3.31 6.72
CA LEU A 45 1.85 3.34 5.83
C LEU A 45 1.36 4.77 5.61
N ARG A 46 1.26 5.59 6.67
CA ARG A 46 0.86 7.01 6.56
C ARG A 46 1.77 7.78 5.60
N ARG A 47 3.09 7.63 5.73
CA ARG A 47 4.05 8.31 4.83
C ARG A 47 3.85 7.90 3.36
N HIS A 48 3.63 6.61 3.09
CA HIS A 48 3.39 6.16 1.71
C HIS A 48 2.04 6.62 1.16
N ILE A 49 1.01 6.70 2.00
CA ILE A 49 -0.29 7.25 1.63
C ILE A 49 -0.15 8.73 1.25
N GLU A 50 0.52 9.53 2.09
CA GLU A 50 0.79 10.94 1.83
C GLU A 50 1.56 11.11 0.50
N ALA A 51 2.65 10.35 0.30
CA ALA A 51 3.43 10.40 -0.93
C ALA A 51 2.62 10.01 -2.18
N LEU A 52 1.75 9.00 -2.10
CA LEU A 52 0.87 8.63 -3.21
C LEU A 52 -0.23 9.67 -3.46
N GLN A 53 -0.74 10.32 -2.43
CA GLN A 53 -1.70 11.42 -2.58
C GLN A 53 -1.06 12.60 -3.31
N ASP A 54 0.20 12.91 -3.00
CA ASP A 54 0.97 13.95 -3.67
C ASP A 54 1.19 13.57 -5.14
N LEU A 55 1.67 12.35 -5.39
CA LEU A 55 1.85 11.81 -6.74
C LEU A 55 0.55 11.83 -7.56
N HIS A 56 -0.59 11.47 -6.96
CA HIS A 56 -1.88 11.51 -7.62
C HIS A 56 -2.25 12.93 -8.10
N ARG A 57 -1.94 13.96 -7.29
CA ARG A 57 -2.20 15.36 -7.65
C ARG A 57 -1.31 15.80 -8.81
N GLU A 58 -0.03 15.45 -8.77
CA GLU A 58 0.97 15.85 -9.77
C GLU A 58 0.83 15.10 -11.11
N MET A 59 0.43 13.83 -11.10
CA MET A 59 0.39 12.95 -12.28
C MET A 59 -0.81 13.22 -13.21
N SER A 60 -1.23 14.48 -13.38
CA SER A 60 -2.33 14.91 -14.26
C SER A 60 -2.06 14.74 -15.77
N ILE A 61 -0.96 14.07 -16.15
CA ILE A 61 -0.60 13.83 -17.54
C ILE A 61 -1.62 12.86 -18.14
N SER A 62 -2.50 13.39 -19.00
CA SER A 62 -3.47 12.62 -19.76
C SER A 62 -2.77 11.54 -20.60
N ALA A 63 -3.30 10.32 -20.64
CA ALA A 63 -2.83 9.23 -21.52
C ALA A 63 -2.98 9.54 -23.02
N ARG A 64 -3.40 10.74 -23.38
CA ARG A 64 -3.31 11.27 -24.75
C ARG A 64 -1.87 11.58 -25.18
N LEU A 65 -0.93 11.64 -24.24
CA LEU A 65 0.48 12.02 -24.50
C LEU A 65 1.47 10.85 -24.37
N VAL A 66 1.06 9.71 -23.79
CA VAL A 66 1.97 8.57 -23.51
C VAL A 66 1.24 7.24 -23.74
N GLU A 67 1.92 6.30 -24.40
CA GLU A 67 1.43 4.93 -24.58
C GLU A 67 1.30 4.23 -23.21
N VAL A 68 0.12 3.69 -22.94
CA VAL A 68 -0.18 3.04 -21.65
C VAL A 68 0.25 1.57 -21.72
N PRO A 69 1.22 1.12 -20.91
CA PRO A 69 1.68 -0.27 -20.95
C PRO A 69 0.55 -1.27 -20.71
N ALA A 70 0.53 -2.37 -21.48
CA ALA A 70 -0.46 -3.43 -21.31
C ALA A 70 -0.41 -4.05 -19.89
N ALA A 71 0.78 -4.11 -19.29
CA ALA A 71 0.95 -4.56 -17.91
C ALA A 71 0.19 -3.69 -16.91
N LEU A 72 0.24 -2.36 -17.04
CA LEU A 72 -0.48 -1.43 -16.18
C LEU A 72 -1.99 -1.68 -16.24
N ARG A 73 -2.55 -1.80 -17.46
CA ARG A 73 -3.98 -2.07 -17.68
C ARG A 73 -4.43 -3.36 -17.00
N ARG A 74 -3.67 -4.45 -17.15
CA ARG A 74 -3.96 -5.74 -16.51
C ARG A 74 -4.00 -5.62 -14.98
N THR A 75 -3.07 -4.87 -14.38
CA THR A 75 -3.09 -4.69 -12.93
C THR A 75 -4.27 -3.85 -12.45
N ILE A 76 -4.71 -2.85 -13.23
CA ILE A 76 -5.91 -2.06 -12.94
C ILE A 76 -7.16 -2.95 -12.98
N GLU A 77 -7.26 -3.81 -14.00
CA GLU A 77 -8.37 -4.76 -14.13
C GLU A 77 -8.39 -5.75 -12.95
N ALA A 78 -7.23 -6.26 -12.54
CA ALA A 78 -7.11 -7.14 -11.37
C ALA A 78 -7.51 -6.42 -10.07
N ASP A 79 -7.05 -5.17 -9.88
CA ASP A 79 -7.42 -4.36 -8.72
C ASP A 79 -8.93 -4.11 -8.66
N ALA A 80 -9.58 -3.89 -9.81
CA ALA A 80 -11.03 -3.67 -9.90
C ALA A 80 -11.87 -4.89 -9.46
N GLN A 81 -11.33 -6.11 -9.60
CA GLN A 81 -12.00 -7.33 -9.09
C GLN A 81 -11.97 -7.43 -7.56
N ILE A 82 -10.99 -6.81 -6.91
CA ILE A 82 -10.74 -6.92 -5.46
C ILE A 82 -11.27 -5.68 -4.72
N ILE A 83 -11.22 -4.52 -5.36
CA ILE A 83 -11.56 -3.22 -4.81
C ILE A 83 -12.62 -2.58 -5.71
N PRO A 84 -13.91 -2.71 -5.40
CA PRO A 84 -14.92 -1.95 -6.11
C PRO A 84 -14.70 -0.46 -5.83
N MET A 85 -14.70 0.34 -6.88
CA MET A 85 -14.71 1.80 -6.80
C MET A 85 -15.99 2.34 -7.44
N PRO A 86 -16.52 3.48 -6.97
CA PRO A 86 -17.65 4.14 -7.61
C PRO A 86 -17.34 4.49 -9.07
N ASP A 87 -18.30 4.21 -9.95
CA ASP A 87 -18.18 4.45 -11.38
C ASP A 87 -17.93 5.92 -11.70
N GLU A 88 -18.50 6.85 -10.92
CA GLU A 88 -18.29 8.29 -11.07
C GLU A 88 -16.80 8.64 -11.03
N ILE A 89 -16.06 7.96 -10.16
CA ILE A 89 -14.65 8.26 -10.00
C ILE A 89 -13.81 7.58 -11.09
N LEU A 90 -14.13 6.33 -11.47
CA LEU A 90 -13.45 5.67 -12.59
C LEU A 90 -13.68 6.43 -13.90
N ASN A 91 -14.90 6.94 -14.11
CA ASN A 91 -15.26 7.76 -15.26
C ASN A 91 -14.52 9.09 -15.30
N SER A 92 -14.32 9.73 -14.14
CA SER A 92 -13.57 10.99 -14.01
C SER A 92 -12.12 10.86 -14.51
N TYR A 93 -11.52 9.67 -14.35
CA TYR A 93 -10.12 9.40 -14.72
C TYR A 93 -9.98 8.40 -15.88
N ARG A 94 -11.04 8.18 -16.67
CA ARG A 94 -11.05 7.13 -17.73
C ARG A 94 -9.94 7.27 -18.78
N TYR A 95 -9.35 8.45 -18.92
CA TYR A 95 -8.22 8.75 -19.80
C TYR A 95 -6.91 9.01 -19.04
N GLU A 96 -6.87 8.66 -17.75
CA GLU A 96 -5.76 8.85 -16.82
C GLU A 96 -5.48 7.53 -16.06
N PRO A 97 -5.09 6.44 -16.76
CA PRO A 97 -4.92 5.11 -16.17
C PRO A 97 -3.87 5.08 -15.06
N PHE A 98 -2.85 5.93 -15.12
CA PHE A 98 -1.88 6.05 -14.03
C PHE A 98 -2.52 6.61 -12.74
N ARG A 99 -3.42 7.60 -12.85
CA ARG A 99 -4.21 8.09 -11.70
C ARG A 99 -5.15 7.03 -11.15
N ILE A 100 -5.79 6.26 -12.04
CA ILE A 100 -6.60 5.11 -11.63
C ILE A 100 -5.74 4.11 -10.83
N LYS A 101 -4.54 3.78 -11.32
CA LYS A 101 -3.63 2.88 -10.62
C LYS A 101 -3.23 3.41 -9.25
N ILE A 102 -2.83 4.68 -9.15
CA ILE A 102 -2.48 5.30 -7.87
C ILE A 102 -3.66 5.26 -6.88
N ARG A 103 -4.89 5.47 -7.35
CA ARG A 103 -6.09 5.32 -6.50
C ARG A 103 -6.26 3.91 -5.96
N TYR A 104 -5.99 2.88 -6.77
CA TYR A 104 -6.03 1.50 -6.30
C TYR A 104 -4.93 1.23 -5.28
N MET A 105 -3.71 1.70 -5.53
CA MET A 105 -2.61 1.62 -4.55
C MET A 105 -2.96 2.30 -3.22
N LEU A 106 -3.56 3.51 -3.27
CA LEU A 106 -4.06 4.23 -2.09
C LEU A 106 -5.12 3.40 -1.34
N ALA A 107 -6.09 2.83 -2.05
CA ALA A 107 -7.12 2.00 -1.43
C ALA A 107 -6.52 0.77 -0.72
N LYS A 108 -5.49 0.14 -1.30
CA LYS A 108 -4.76 -0.97 -0.68
C LYS A 108 -4.03 -0.54 0.59
N LEU A 109 -3.29 0.57 0.55
CA LEU A 109 -2.58 1.08 1.73
C LEU A 109 -3.54 1.52 2.85
N LEU A 110 -4.68 2.14 2.51
CA LEU A 110 -5.70 2.52 3.49
C LEU A 110 -6.32 1.30 4.18
N ARG A 111 -6.53 0.19 3.47
CA ARG A 111 -6.96 -1.07 4.08
C ARG A 111 -5.91 -1.64 5.04
N LEU A 112 -4.64 -1.69 4.61
CA LEU A 112 -3.54 -2.13 5.47
C LEU A 112 -3.36 -1.24 6.71
N GLN A 113 -3.61 0.07 6.57
CA GLN A 113 -3.57 1.00 7.69
C GLN A 113 -4.71 0.73 8.67
N ALA A 114 -5.94 0.54 8.19
CA ALA A 114 -7.09 0.21 9.03
C ALA A 114 -6.86 -1.10 9.81
N GLU A 115 -6.27 -2.12 9.18
CA GLU A 115 -5.89 -3.37 9.86
C GLU A 115 -4.85 -3.14 10.97
N ALA A 116 -3.83 -2.32 10.68
CA ALA A 116 -2.78 -1.98 11.65
C ALA A 116 -3.32 -1.10 12.79
N GLU A 117 -4.36 -0.32 12.57
CA GLU A 117 -4.96 0.58 13.56
C GLU A 117 -6.13 -0.04 14.32
N ALA A 118 -6.68 -1.17 13.87
CA ALA A 118 -7.74 -1.89 14.57
C ALA A 118 -7.33 -2.25 16.01
N VAL A 119 -8.21 -1.93 16.96
CA VAL A 119 -7.96 -2.02 18.41
C VAL A 119 -8.32 -3.41 18.93
N SER A 120 -9.31 -4.06 18.32
CA SER A 120 -9.78 -5.40 18.68
C SER A 120 -9.69 -6.41 17.53
N GLU A 121 -9.63 -7.69 17.88
CA GLU A 121 -9.67 -8.80 16.92
C GLU A 121 -11.01 -8.88 16.17
N ALA A 122 -12.11 -8.47 16.82
CA ALA A 122 -13.43 -8.40 16.19
C ALA A 122 -13.49 -7.33 15.09
N GLU A 123 -12.91 -6.15 15.33
CA GLU A 123 -12.76 -5.11 14.31
C GLU A 123 -11.92 -5.62 13.13
N ARG A 124 -10.78 -6.28 13.40
CA ARG A 124 -9.92 -6.84 12.36
C ARG A 124 -10.63 -7.85 11.47
N LYS A 125 -11.42 -8.76 12.06
CA LYS A 125 -12.18 -9.78 11.30
C LYS A 125 -13.28 -9.17 10.42
N ASN A 126 -13.79 -8.00 10.78
CA ASN A 126 -14.80 -7.29 10.00
C ASN A 126 -14.18 -6.47 8.85
N LEU A 127 -12.87 -6.21 8.88
CA LEU A 127 -12.16 -5.55 7.78
C LEU A 127 -11.98 -6.54 6.62
N LYS A 128 -12.22 -6.07 5.39
CA LYS A 128 -11.89 -6.81 4.18
C LYS A 128 -10.37 -6.83 4.00
N SER A 129 -9.74 -7.88 4.52
CA SER A 129 -8.30 -8.02 4.44
C SER A 129 -7.80 -8.13 3.00
N ILE A 130 -6.58 -7.66 2.76
CA ILE A 130 -5.95 -7.71 1.45
C ILE A 130 -4.55 -8.31 1.55
N ASP A 131 -4.27 -9.26 0.66
CA ASP A 131 -2.92 -9.78 0.48
C ASP A 131 -2.13 -8.79 -0.37
N TYR A 132 -1.46 -7.85 0.31
CA TYR A 132 -0.67 -6.80 -0.34
C TYR A 132 0.64 -6.58 0.43
N THR A 133 1.75 -6.78 -0.27
CA THR A 133 3.08 -6.76 0.32
C THR A 133 3.89 -5.54 -0.14
N ALA A 134 5.01 -5.28 0.53
CA ALA A 134 5.96 -4.27 0.09
C ALA A 134 6.53 -4.56 -1.31
N ALA A 135 6.66 -5.84 -1.69
CA ALA A 135 7.13 -6.22 -3.02
C ALA A 135 6.11 -5.85 -4.10
N ASP A 136 4.83 -6.08 -3.84
CA ASP A 136 3.74 -5.68 -4.74
C ASP A 136 3.71 -4.16 -4.90
N PHE A 137 3.83 -3.42 -3.80
CA PHE A 137 3.88 -1.95 -3.84
C PHE A 137 5.03 -1.42 -4.70
N VAL A 138 6.24 -1.98 -4.54
CA VAL A 138 7.40 -1.57 -5.36
C VAL A 138 7.19 -1.94 -6.84
N ALA A 139 6.71 -3.15 -7.13
CA ALA A 139 6.43 -3.59 -8.49
C ALA A 139 5.40 -2.68 -9.17
N GLU A 140 4.38 -2.24 -8.45
CA GLU A 140 3.37 -1.32 -8.96
C GLU A 140 3.90 0.10 -9.17
N LEU A 141 4.79 0.60 -8.31
CA LEU A 141 5.49 1.87 -8.54
C LEU A 141 6.35 1.83 -9.81
N GLU A 142 6.97 0.69 -10.13
CA GLU A 142 7.75 0.54 -11.36
C GLU A 142 6.89 0.64 -12.63
N LEU A 143 5.60 0.27 -12.55
CA LEU A 143 4.64 0.44 -13.65
C LEU A 143 4.22 1.90 -13.89
N LEU A 144 4.54 2.81 -12.95
CA LEU A 144 4.24 4.24 -13.05
C LEU A 144 5.40 5.07 -13.62
N ARG A 145 6.52 4.44 -13.98
CA ARG A 145 7.72 5.11 -14.54
C ARG A 145 7.62 5.35 -16.04
#